data_AF-A0A940UHW7-F1
#
_entry.id   AF-A0A940UHW7-F1
#
_cell.length_a   1.000
_cell.length_b   1.000
_cell.length_c   1.000
_cell.angle_alpha   90.00
_cell.angle_beta   90.00
_cell.angle_gamma   90.00
#
_symmetry.space_group_name_H-M   'P 1'
#
loop_
_entity.id
_entity.type
_entity.pdbx_description
1 polymer ?
#
loop_
_entity_poly.entity_id
_entity_poly.type
_entity_poly.pdbx_seq_one_letter_code
_entity_poly.pdbx_strand_id
1 'polypeptide(L)'
;MGVSVVGIHEAGHTIAALALGYSMKDIHYSFSSVDIYGLPVGSHDDKVIKMSGFAAQALSSEIILGVDRIPKDNWFVAGILLGNIVHPMVYVARAEFGANARDFEGFSKKERRIAEALIVSDCLLTAYRVYTNKDFPIRILSTGRDITLQWHKTFD
;
A
#
# COMPACT_ATOMS: atom_id res chain seq x y z
N MET A 1 -1.41 13.63 -5.70
CA MET A 1 -1.16 12.63 -4.63
C MET A 1 -1.57 11.21 -5.03
N GLY A 2 -2.72 10.96 -5.66
CA GLY A 2 -3.17 9.59 -5.99
C GLY A 2 -2.29 8.79 -6.98
N VAL A 3 -1.67 9.44 -7.96
CA VAL A 3 -0.90 8.76 -9.02
C VAL A 3 0.40 8.11 -8.51
N SER A 4 1.06 8.71 -7.52
CA SER A 4 2.35 8.22 -7.01
C SER A 4 2.22 6.96 -6.16
N VAL A 5 1.12 6.84 -5.40
CA VAL A 5 0.83 5.70 -4.52
C VAL A 5 0.39 4.48 -5.34
N VAL A 6 -0.48 4.72 -6.34
CA VAL A 6 -0.81 3.72 -7.37
C VAL A 6 0.45 3.33 -8.13
N GLY A 7 1.31 4.29 -8.49
CA GLY A 7 2.58 4.01 -9.15
C GLY A 7 3.50 3.07 -8.36
N ILE A 8 3.61 3.23 -7.04
CA ILE A 8 4.38 2.31 -6.18
C ILE A 8 3.76 0.91 -6.17
N HIS A 9 2.43 0.82 -6.09
CA HIS A 9 1.69 -0.44 -6.12
C HIS A 9 1.90 -1.19 -7.43
N GLU A 10 1.65 -0.53 -8.57
CA GLU A 10 1.83 -1.11 -9.91
C GLU A 10 3.31 -1.45 -10.22
N ALA A 11 4.25 -0.67 -9.67
CA ALA A 11 5.68 -0.98 -9.75
C ALA A 11 6.01 -2.28 -9.00
N GLY A 12 5.35 -2.55 -7.87
CA GLY A 12 5.46 -3.82 -7.14
C GLY A 12 5.11 -5.01 -8.04
N HIS A 13 3.94 -4.98 -8.67
CA HIS A 13 3.50 -6.01 -9.62
C HIS A 13 4.52 -6.23 -10.74
N THR A 14 5.01 -5.14 -11.34
CA THR A 14 6.01 -5.18 -12.40
C THR A 14 7.30 -5.85 -11.94
N ILE A 15 7.83 -5.45 -10.78
CA ILE A 15 9.09 -5.98 -10.27
C ILE A 15 8.96 -7.47 -9.97
N ALA A 16 7.85 -7.90 -9.37
CA ALA A 16 7.59 -9.32 -9.10
C ALA A 16 7.46 -10.13 -10.40
N ALA A 17 6.76 -9.60 -11.41
CA ALA A 17 6.66 -10.22 -12.73
C ALA A 17 8.04 -10.46 -13.34
N LEU A 18 8.89 -9.42 -13.36
CA LEU A 18 10.25 -9.53 -13.87
C LEU A 18 11.09 -10.53 -13.07
N ALA A 19 10.95 -10.54 -11.74
CA ALA A 19 11.67 -11.46 -10.87
C ALA A 19 11.27 -12.93 -11.07
N LEU A 20 10.02 -13.19 -11.47
CA LEU A 20 9.51 -14.53 -11.81
C LEU A 20 9.86 -14.94 -13.25
N GLY A 21 10.55 -14.09 -14.02
CA GLY A 21 11.06 -14.41 -15.35
C GLY A 21 10.16 -13.99 -16.51
N TYR A 22 9.07 -13.26 -16.24
CA TYR A 22 8.27 -12.64 -17.30
C TYR A 22 9.04 -11.46 -17.91
N SER A 23 8.89 -11.23 -19.21
CA SER A 23 9.54 -10.10 -19.87
C SER A 23 8.66 -8.85 -19.83
N MET A 24 9.26 -7.67 -19.98
CA MET A 24 8.49 -6.41 -20.11
C MET A 24 7.47 -6.42 -21.26
N LYS A 25 7.64 -7.30 -22.27
CA LYS A 25 6.69 -7.44 -23.39
C LYS A 25 5.43 -8.20 -22.99
N ASP A 26 5.51 -9.00 -21.94
CA ASP A 26 4.40 -9.79 -21.41
C ASP A 26 3.58 -8.99 -20.39
N ILE A 27 4.09 -7.84 -19.95
CA ILE A 27 3.48 -6.98 -18.92
C ILE A 27 2.68 -5.87 -19.60
N HIS A 28 1.38 -5.82 -19.32
CA HIS A 28 0.45 -4.83 -19.83
C HIS A 28 -0.02 -3.91 -18.72
N TYR A 29 0.17 -2.61 -18.94
CA TYR A 29 -0.28 -1.58 -18.03
C TYR A 29 -1.63 -1.04 -18.48
N SER A 30 -2.61 -1.06 -17.57
CA SER A 30 -3.80 -0.23 -17.66
C SER A 30 -3.68 0.91 -16.65
N PHE A 31 -4.61 1.87 -16.71
CA PHE A 31 -4.65 2.98 -15.76
C PHE A 31 -4.77 2.53 -14.30
N SER A 32 -5.23 1.29 -14.05
CA SER A 32 -5.47 0.77 -12.71
C SER A 32 -5.16 -0.73 -12.58
N SER A 33 -4.27 -1.27 -13.41
CA SER A 33 -3.81 -2.66 -13.28
C SER A 33 -2.53 -2.91 -14.05
N VAL A 34 -1.76 -3.87 -13.54
CA VAL A 34 -0.73 -4.60 -14.27
C VAL A 34 -1.24 -6.01 -14.52
N ASP A 35 -1.38 -6.36 -15.80
CA ASP A 35 -1.83 -7.68 -16.25
C ASP A 35 -0.69 -8.37 -17.01
N ILE A 36 -0.52 -9.69 -16.84
CA ILE A 36 0.50 -10.46 -17.56
C ILE A 36 -0.15 -11.36 -18.62
N TYR A 37 0.30 -11.24 -19.86
CA TYR A 37 -0.22 -12.03 -20.96
C TYR A 37 0.02 -13.53 -20.74
N GLY A 38 -1.03 -14.34 -20.91
CA GLY A 38 -0.94 -15.79 -20.79
C GLY A 38 -0.80 -16.33 -19.37
N LEU A 39 -0.82 -15.46 -18.34
CA LEU A 39 -0.76 -15.88 -16.95
C LEU A 39 -2.16 -16.30 -16.46
N PRO A 40 -2.36 -17.56 -16.01
CA PRO A 40 -3.66 -17.99 -15.51
C PRO A 40 -4.01 -17.32 -14.19
N VAL A 41 -5.23 -16.76 -14.11
CA VAL A 41 -5.78 -16.17 -12.89
C VAL A 41 -5.85 -17.22 -11.78
N GLY A 42 -5.34 -16.88 -10.60
CA GLY A 42 -5.30 -17.75 -9.43
C GLY A 42 -4.14 -18.77 -9.43
N SER A 43 -3.28 -18.76 -10.44
CA SER A 43 -1.99 -19.47 -10.39
C SER A 43 -1.11 -18.94 -9.26
N HIS A 44 -0.09 -19.72 -8.87
CA HIS A 44 0.86 -19.30 -7.85
C HIS A 44 1.52 -17.95 -8.20
N ASP A 45 2.02 -17.82 -9.42
CA ASP A 45 2.70 -16.61 -9.90
C ASP A 45 1.76 -15.41 -9.93
N ASP A 46 0.52 -15.57 -10.42
CA ASP A 46 -0.52 -14.52 -10.39
C ASP A 46 -0.76 -14.01 -8.97
N LYS A 47 -0.89 -14.91 -7.99
CA LYS A 47 -1.08 -14.54 -6.58
C LYS A 47 0.13 -13.81 -6.02
N VAL A 48 1.35 -14.25 -6.33
CA VAL A 48 2.59 -13.59 -5.89
C VAL A 48 2.68 -12.17 -6.46
N ILE A 49 2.43 -12.03 -7.76
CA ILE A 49 2.45 -10.74 -8.45
C ILE A 49 1.39 -9.82 -7.84
N LYS A 50 0.15 -10.27 -7.67
CA LYS A 50 -0.92 -9.47 -7.04
C LYS A 50 -0.58 -9.03 -5.61
N MET A 51 0.02 -9.90 -4.78
CA MET A 51 0.42 -9.50 -3.43
C MET A 51 1.59 -8.52 -3.40
N SER A 52 2.44 -8.53 -4.44
CA SER A 52 3.64 -7.69 -4.47
C SER A 52 3.34 -6.19 -4.55
N GLY A 53 2.17 -5.77 -5.06
CA GLY A 53 1.76 -4.37 -5.05
C GLY A 53 1.61 -3.83 -3.62
N PHE A 54 0.90 -4.58 -2.78
CA PHE A 54 0.79 -4.26 -1.35
C PHE A 54 2.12 -4.37 -0.62
N ALA A 55 2.96 -5.37 -0.95
CA ALA A 55 4.28 -5.51 -0.36
C ALA A 55 5.20 -4.31 -0.72
N ALA A 56 5.11 -3.78 -1.94
CA ALA A 56 5.86 -2.59 -2.35
C ALA A 56 5.41 -1.35 -1.57
N GLN A 57 4.11 -1.21 -1.29
CA GLN A 57 3.59 -0.13 -0.44
C GLN A 57 4.06 -0.26 1.02
N ALA A 58 4.04 -1.47 1.59
CA ALA A 58 4.58 -1.74 2.92
C ALA A 58 6.08 -1.39 3.01
N LEU A 59 6.88 -1.87 2.05
CA LEU A 59 8.31 -1.56 1.97
C LEU A 59 8.58 -0.06 1.80
N SER A 60 7.77 0.63 0.99
CA SER A 60 7.86 2.08 0.81
C SER A 60 7.63 2.82 2.14
N SER A 61 6.63 2.41 2.92
CA SER A 61 6.38 2.96 4.26
C SER A 61 7.56 2.73 5.19
N GLU A 62 8.11 1.52 5.21
CA GLU A 62 9.26 1.15 6.03
C GLU A 62 10.51 1.97 5.67
N ILE A 63 10.77 2.19 4.37
CA ILE A 63 11.88 3.02 3.91
C ILE A 63 11.69 4.48 4.33
N ILE A 64 10.50 5.05 4.11
CA ILE A 64 10.22 6.45 4.45
C ILE A 64 10.37 6.68 5.96
N LEU A 65 9.84 5.76 6.78
CA LEU A 65 9.85 5.86 8.23
C LEU A 65 11.20 5.50 8.86
N GLY A 66 11.97 4.60 8.22
CA GLY A 66 13.25 4.12 8.73
C GLY A 66 14.47 4.90 8.27
N VAL A 67 14.35 5.76 7.25
CA VAL A 67 15.46 6.55 6.72
C VAL A 67 15.34 8.01 7.16
N ASP A 68 16.24 8.45 8.02
CA ASP A 68 16.20 9.79 8.64
C ASP A 68 16.24 10.93 7.62
N ARG A 69 17.06 10.79 6.57
CA ARG A 69 17.22 11.82 5.52
C ARG A 69 15.98 12.09 4.67
N ILE A 70 14.94 11.25 4.74
CA ILE A 70 13.68 11.50 4.01
C ILE A 70 12.84 12.51 4.81
N PRO A 71 12.46 13.67 4.21
CA PRO A 71 11.76 14.74 4.92
C PRO A 71 10.28 14.37 5.14
N LYS A 72 9.94 13.89 6.33
CA LYS A 72 8.61 13.38 6.69
C LYS A 72 7.57 14.49 6.87
N ASP A 73 8.02 15.73 7.03
CA ASP A 73 7.26 16.97 7.04
C ASP A 73 6.85 17.45 5.64
N ASN A 74 7.49 16.92 4.59
CA ASN A 74 7.12 17.23 3.21
C ASN A 74 5.75 16.61 2.87
N TRP A 75 4.83 17.44 2.38
CA TRP A 75 3.48 17.02 1.97
C TRP A 75 3.42 15.87 0.98
N PHE A 76 4.40 15.79 0.07
CA PHE A 76 4.50 14.69 -0.88
C PHE A 76 4.83 13.37 -0.15
N VAL A 77 5.80 13.39 0.77
CA VAL A 77 6.22 12.22 1.56
C VAL A 77 5.11 11.78 2.52
N ALA A 78 4.52 12.73 3.27
CA ALA A 78 3.37 12.47 4.12
C ALA A 78 2.19 11.90 3.32
N GLY A 79 2.01 12.38 2.08
CA GLY A 79 1.01 11.87 1.15
C GLY A 79 1.24 10.44 0.70
N ILE A 80 2.50 10.04 0.46
CA ILE A 80 2.84 8.66 0.16
C ILE A 80 2.53 7.76 1.35
N LEU A 81 2.93 8.15 2.56
CA LEU A 81 2.65 7.37 3.78
C LEU A 81 1.15 7.20 4.04
N LEU A 82 0.37 8.29 3.94
CA LEU A 82 -1.08 8.21 4.07
C LEU A 82 -1.70 7.35 2.95
N GLY A 83 -1.18 7.47 1.73
CA GLY A 83 -1.61 6.65 0.61
C GLY A 83 -1.34 5.16 0.82
N ASN A 84 -0.17 4.81 1.33
CA ASN A 84 0.20 3.43 1.65
C ASN A 84 -0.65 2.82 2.77
N ILE A 85 -1.39 3.62 3.54
CA ILE A 85 -2.40 3.15 4.50
C ILE A 85 -3.78 3.08 3.84
N VAL A 86 -4.22 4.19 3.23
CA VAL A 86 -5.60 4.31 2.73
C VAL A 86 -5.85 3.40 1.53
N HIS A 87 -4.90 3.30 0.60
CA HIS A 87 -5.07 2.54 -0.63
C HIS A 87 -5.28 1.03 -0.37
N PRO A 88 -4.42 0.33 0.41
CA PRO A 88 -4.67 -1.06 0.76
C PRO A 88 -5.95 -1.27 1.55
N MET A 89 -6.28 -0.37 2.50
CA MET A 89 -7.51 -0.45 3.28
C MET A 89 -8.77 -0.34 2.41
N VAL A 90 -8.74 0.50 1.36
CA VAL A 90 -9.83 0.58 0.37
C VAL A 90 -9.95 -0.73 -0.41
N TYR A 91 -8.84 -1.37 -0.78
CA TYR A 91 -8.87 -2.68 -1.45
C TYR A 91 -9.48 -3.78 -0.57
N VAL A 92 -9.07 -3.85 0.70
CA VAL A 92 -9.63 -4.79 1.69
C VAL A 92 -11.13 -4.53 1.89
N ALA A 93 -11.53 -3.27 2.06
CA ALA A 93 -12.94 -2.91 2.21
C ALA A 93 -13.76 -3.32 0.97
N ARG A 94 -13.26 -3.03 -0.24
CA ARG A 94 -13.92 -3.45 -1.49
C ARG A 94 -14.12 -4.96 -1.55
N ALA A 95 -13.11 -5.74 -1.19
CA ALA A 95 -13.18 -7.20 -1.18
C ALA A 95 -14.23 -7.74 -0.18
N GLU A 96 -14.32 -7.14 1.00
CA GLU A 96 -15.29 -7.52 2.03
C GLU A 96 -16.73 -7.11 1.67
N PHE A 97 -16.92 -5.97 0.99
CA PHE A 97 -18.22 -5.53 0.50
C PHE A 97 -18.64 -6.18 -0.83
N GLY A 98 -17.87 -7.15 -1.34
CA GLY A 98 -18.17 -7.85 -2.59
C GLY A 98 -18.04 -6.97 -3.84
N ALA A 99 -17.37 -5.82 -3.72
CA ALA A 99 -16.98 -5.00 -4.86
C ALA A 99 -15.75 -5.60 -5.55
N ASN A 100 -15.53 -5.21 -6.81
CA ASN A 100 -14.38 -5.68 -7.56
C ASN A 100 -13.06 -5.23 -6.89
N ALA A 101 -12.25 -6.20 -6.49
CA ALA A 101 -10.92 -6.04 -5.93
C ALA A 101 -9.95 -6.98 -6.67
N ARG A 102 -9.42 -6.51 -7.80
CA ARG A 102 -8.64 -7.29 -8.77
C ARG A 102 -7.44 -8.02 -8.17
N ASP A 103 -6.74 -7.41 -7.22
CA ASP A 103 -5.57 -8.02 -6.57
C ASP A 103 -5.93 -9.21 -5.66
N PHE A 104 -7.21 -9.45 -5.40
CA PHE A 104 -7.71 -10.64 -4.72
C PHE A 104 -8.39 -11.64 -5.66
N GLU A 105 -8.50 -11.34 -6.95
CA GLU A 105 -9.09 -12.25 -7.92
C GLU A 105 -8.25 -13.52 -8.04
N GLY A 106 -8.90 -14.69 -8.00
CA GLY A 106 -8.23 -16.00 -8.04
C GLY A 106 -7.75 -16.52 -6.67
N PHE A 107 -7.91 -15.75 -5.60
CA PHE A 107 -7.65 -16.22 -4.23
C PHE A 107 -8.84 -17.01 -3.69
N SER A 108 -8.56 -18.13 -3.02
CA SER A 108 -9.56 -18.79 -2.19
C SER A 108 -9.94 -17.90 -0.99
N LYS A 109 -11.12 -18.12 -0.40
CA LYS A 109 -11.57 -17.37 0.78
C LYS A 109 -10.56 -17.38 1.92
N LYS A 110 -9.86 -18.50 2.14
CA LYS A 110 -8.85 -18.62 3.21
C LYS A 110 -7.62 -17.78 2.89
N GLU A 111 -7.09 -17.88 1.67
CA GLU A 111 -5.93 -17.11 1.23
C GLU A 111 -6.22 -15.61 1.28
N ARG A 112 -7.41 -15.20 0.78
CA ARG A 112 -7.86 -13.81 0.81
C ARG A 112 -7.88 -13.24 2.23
N ARG A 113 -8.46 -13.96 3.19
CA ARG A 113 -8.50 -13.53 4.59
C ARG A 113 -7.12 -13.39 5.23
N ILE A 114 -6.17 -14.24 4.86
CA ILE A 114 -4.79 -14.12 5.32
C ILE A 114 -4.15 -12.86 4.72
N ALA A 115 -4.33 -12.63 3.41
CA ALA A 115 -3.83 -11.44 2.74
C ALA A 115 -4.42 -10.14 3.32
N GLU A 116 -5.74 -10.10 3.52
CA GLU A 116 -6.44 -8.98 4.17
C GLU A 116 -5.89 -8.73 5.58
N ALA A 117 -5.70 -9.77 6.39
CA ALA A 117 -5.16 -9.63 7.73
C ALA A 117 -3.72 -9.07 7.74
N LEU A 118 -2.87 -9.52 6.81
CA LEU A 118 -1.50 -8.99 6.65
C LEU A 118 -1.52 -7.52 6.23
N ILE A 119 -2.36 -7.16 5.24
CA ILE A 119 -2.51 -5.79 4.76
C ILE A 119 -2.99 -4.87 5.90
N VAL A 120 -4.04 -5.28 6.62
CA VAL A 120 -4.58 -4.50 7.74
C VAL A 120 -3.54 -4.34 8.85
N SER A 121 -2.79 -5.40 9.17
CA SER A 121 -1.73 -5.34 10.19
C SER A 121 -0.62 -4.36 9.81
N ASP A 122 -0.18 -4.38 8.55
CA ASP A 122 0.83 -3.45 8.04
C ASP A 122 0.33 -1.99 8.06
N CYS A 123 -0.92 -1.76 7.64
CA CYS A 123 -1.55 -0.44 7.69
C CYS A 123 -1.65 0.10 9.14
N LEU A 124 -2.01 -0.76 10.10
CA LEU A 124 -2.05 -0.40 11.52
C LEU A 124 -0.66 -0.10 12.07
N LEU A 125 0.34 -0.92 11.73
CA LEU A 125 1.72 -0.71 12.14
C LEU A 125 2.27 0.61 11.56
N THR A 126 2.06 0.85 10.27
CA THR A 126 2.46 2.10 9.60
C THR A 126 1.79 3.29 10.26
N ALA A 127 0.47 3.24 10.49
CA ALA A 127 -0.26 4.31 11.17
C ALA A 127 0.27 4.57 12.59
N TYR A 128 0.57 3.52 13.35
CA TYR A 128 1.15 3.63 14.68
C TYR A 128 2.54 4.27 14.65
N ARG A 129 3.40 3.89 13.70
CA ARG A 129 4.73 4.48 13.53
C ARG A 129 4.67 5.92 13.09
N VAL A 130 3.75 6.27 12.19
CA VAL A 130 3.48 7.66 11.80
C VAL A 130 3.06 8.48 13.03
N TYR A 131 2.14 7.96 13.84
CA TYR A 131 1.64 8.64 15.05
C TYR A 131 2.73 8.86 16.11
N THR A 132 3.63 7.88 16.27
CA THR A 132 4.71 7.93 17.27
C THR A 132 5.97 8.64 16.76
N ASN A 133 6.08 8.88 15.44
CA ASN A 133 7.19 9.61 14.86
C ASN A 133 7.08 11.11 15.18
N LYS A 134 8.11 11.67 15.81
CA LYS A 134 8.12 13.06 16.23
C LYS A 134 8.24 14.04 15.06
N ASP A 135 8.83 13.60 13.96
CA ASP A 135 9.09 14.39 12.75
C ASP A 135 7.89 14.42 11.80
N PHE A 136 6.83 13.66 12.12
CA PHE A 136 5.61 13.67 11.31
C PHE A 136 4.70 14.84 11.70
N PRO A 137 4.24 15.66 10.75
CA PRO A 137 3.58 16.94 11.03
C PRO A 137 2.13 16.79 11.51
N ILE A 138 1.54 15.61 11.37
CA ILE A 138 0.15 15.33 11.74
C ILE A 138 0.12 14.49 13.02
N ARG A 139 -0.48 15.03 14.08
CA ARG A 139 -0.86 14.26 15.26
C ARG A 139 -2.36 14.34 15.48
N ILE A 140 -2.99 13.17 15.68
CA ILE A 140 -4.37 13.07 16.13
C ILE A 140 -4.34 13.10 17.65
N LEU A 141 -4.77 14.22 18.24
CA LEU A 141 -4.98 14.30 19.68
C LEU A 141 -6.45 13.99 19.96
N SER A 142 -6.69 12.93 20.72
CA SER A 142 -8.00 12.62 21.27
C SER A 142 -7.98 12.89 22.77
N THR A 143 -8.84 13.78 23.24
CA THR A 143 -9.04 14.06 24.67
C THR A 143 -10.16 13.22 25.27
N GLY A 144 -10.65 12.20 24.55
CA GLY A 144 -11.82 11.40 24.93
C GLY A 144 -13.17 12.12 24.76
N ARG A 145 -13.19 13.43 24.50
CA ARG A 145 -14.40 14.21 24.17
C ARG A 145 -14.35 14.84 22.78
N ASP A 146 -13.16 15.23 22.34
CA ASP A 146 -12.93 15.78 21.00
C ASP A 146 -11.81 15.03 20.28
N ILE A 147 -11.93 14.95 18.96
CA ILE A 147 -10.85 14.56 18.06
C ILE A 147 -10.37 15.84 17.38
N THR A 148 -9.14 16.26 17.66
CA THR A 148 -8.53 17.43 17.04
C THR A 148 -7.34 17.01 16.19
N LEU A 149 -7.37 17.35 14.91
CA LEU A 149 -6.21 17.27 14.04
C LEU A 149 -5.32 18.47 14.33
N GLN A 150 -4.22 18.27 15.04
CA GLN A 150 -3.22 19.32 15.24
C GLN A 150 -2.08 19.14 14.23
N TRP A 151 -1.92 20.17 13.40
CA TRP A 151 -0.74 20.37 12.59
C TRP A 151 0.34 20.99 13.46
N HIS A 152 1.35 20.21 13.82
CA HIS A 152 2.55 20.78 14.40
C HIS A 152 3.41 21.28 13.25
N LYS A 153 3.63 22.59 13.18
CA LYS A 153 4.85 23.10 12.54
C LYS A 153 6.00 22.50 13.34
N THR A 154 6.71 21.55 12.77
CA THR A 154 8.03 21.14 13.24
C THR A 154 8.91 22.38 13.12
N PHE A 155 9.00 23.14 14.21
CA PHE A 155 9.97 24.22 14.35
C PHE A 155 11.24 23.58 14.90
N ASP A 156 12.28 23.59 14.08
CA ASP A 156 13.61 24.08 14.47
C ASP A 156 14.05 25.10 13.42
#